data_AF-A0A7D8YWI0-F1
#
_entry.id   AF-A0A7D8YWI0-F1
#
_cell.length_a   1.000
_cell.length_b   1.000
_cell.length_c   1.000
_cell.angle_alpha   90.00
_cell.angle_beta   90.00
_cell.angle_gamma   90.00
#
_symmetry.space_group_name_H-M   'P 1'
#
loop_
_entity.id
_entity.type
_entity.pdbx_description
1 polymer ?
#
loop_
_entity_poly.entity_id
_entity_poly.type
_entity_poly.pdbx_seq_one_letter_code
_entity_poly.pdbx_strand_id
1 'polypeptide(L)'
;MALGPFCNCEGMLSRAAKAEKLDELKLWFEIARILGTDMIQIPSTFRTEGFTGDVDVVVGDLRDIAELGAAHDPPFRFAFESLCWGTFNFSWEDAWAVAEFRPVLGHVYCNVAGRGWADPAREDGKIENADAVFGKSLRDLVTEVDVEKLFYVQVVDAERLSRPLDEQHPFHVFDGQMPRMSWSRNARLFVCEEERGGYLPLIDVLKVLCDEKDGLGYKGWISMELFSRSLIEEGSRVPKEHAERAMESWRRLEKVKGWENNVDPIPARSAVEGVVASPVVKQLGGWEISAICNEKLLTRFPRTSKVFASGVSLFDEQWQHLRASRHLFLPSF
;
A
#
# COMPACT_ATOMS: atom_id res chain seq x y z
N MET A 1 5.27 -7.26 9.79
CA MET A 1 4.64 -6.06 9.16
C MET A 1 5.68 -5.42 8.28
N ALA A 2 5.35 -5.09 7.03
CA ALA A 2 6.35 -4.68 6.03
C ALA A 2 6.91 -3.25 6.25
N LEU A 3 8.16 -3.04 5.84
CA LEU A 3 8.77 -1.74 5.64
C LEU A 3 8.58 -1.33 4.17
N GLY A 4 8.07 -0.13 3.90
CA GLY A 4 7.80 0.30 2.54
C GLY A 4 7.59 1.81 2.43
N PRO A 5 7.53 2.35 1.21
CA PRO A 5 7.70 1.62 -0.05
C PRO A 5 9.13 1.70 -0.62
N PHE A 6 9.69 0.56 -1.06
CA PHE A 6 10.93 0.52 -1.85
C PHE A 6 10.63 0.65 -3.35
N CYS A 7 10.44 1.88 -3.79
CA CYS A 7 9.94 2.21 -5.13
C CYS A 7 10.97 2.03 -6.26
N ASN A 8 10.46 1.85 -7.49
CA ASN A 8 11.20 1.99 -8.75
C ASN A 8 12.42 1.06 -8.84
N CYS A 9 12.22 -0.22 -8.58
CA CYS A 9 13.29 -1.20 -8.60
C CYS A 9 13.08 -2.34 -9.60
N GLU A 10 11.95 -2.39 -10.30
CA GLU A 10 11.68 -3.35 -11.35
C GLU A 10 11.64 -2.69 -12.74
N GLY A 11 12.03 -3.43 -13.77
CA GLY A 11 12.00 -2.98 -15.16
C GLY A 11 13.07 -1.96 -15.51
N MET A 12 14.19 -1.90 -14.79
CA MET A 12 15.22 -0.86 -14.95
C MET A 12 16.12 -1.13 -16.17
N LEU A 13 16.18 -0.19 -17.12
CA LEU A 13 17.00 -0.33 -18.35
C LEU A 13 18.50 -0.05 -18.11
N SER A 14 18.83 0.83 -17.17
CA SER A 14 20.21 1.19 -16.86
C SER A 14 20.83 0.20 -15.87
N ARG A 15 21.90 -0.48 -16.29
CA ARG A 15 22.67 -1.38 -15.40
C ARG A 15 23.30 -0.64 -14.22
N ALA A 16 23.75 0.59 -14.42
CA ALA A 16 24.32 1.41 -13.35
C ALA A 16 23.25 1.76 -12.31
N ALA A 17 22.08 2.21 -12.75
CA ALA A 17 20.97 2.52 -11.86
C ALA A 17 20.47 1.27 -11.12
N LYS A 18 20.44 0.10 -11.78
CA LYS A 18 20.15 -1.17 -11.12
C LYS A 18 21.14 -1.47 -10.01
N ALA A 19 22.45 -1.34 -10.28
CA ALA A 19 23.48 -1.58 -9.28
C ALA A 19 23.38 -0.61 -8.09
N GLU A 20 23.11 0.67 -8.33
CA GLU A 20 22.84 1.66 -7.29
C GLU A 20 21.61 1.28 -6.45
N LYS A 21 20.54 0.79 -7.10
CA LYS A 21 19.32 0.39 -6.39
C LYS A 21 19.54 -0.84 -5.51
N LEU A 22 20.32 -1.81 -5.97
CA LEU A 22 20.71 -2.98 -5.17
C LEU A 22 21.65 -2.59 -4.01
N ASP A 23 22.46 -1.53 -4.16
CA ASP A 23 23.27 -0.99 -3.07
C ASP A 23 22.42 -0.27 -2.02
N GLU A 24 21.44 0.54 -2.45
CA GLU A 24 20.45 1.19 -1.58
C GLU A 24 19.72 0.16 -0.71
N LEU A 25 19.38 -1.00 -1.27
CA LEU A 25 18.68 -2.07 -0.57
C LEU A 25 19.43 -2.57 0.69
N LYS A 26 20.76 -2.45 0.75
CA LYS A 26 21.55 -2.82 1.94
C LYS A 26 21.19 -1.96 3.15
N LEU A 27 20.98 -0.65 2.93
CA LEU A 27 20.51 0.26 3.98
C LEU A 27 19.10 -0.12 4.44
N TRP A 28 18.23 -0.52 3.52
CA TRP A 28 16.89 -0.99 3.85
C TRP A 28 16.91 -2.25 4.72
N PHE A 29 17.85 -3.17 4.50
CA PHE A 29 18.04 -4.32 5.38
C PHE A 29 18.41 -3.91 6.80
N GLU A 30 19.32 -2.95 6.97
CA GLU A 30 19.69 -2.43 8.29
C GLU A 30 18.48 -1.81 9.01
N ILE A 31 17.72 -0.97 8.30
CA ILE A 31 16.51 -0.33 8.84
C ILE A 31 15.47 -1.41 9.22
N ALA A 32 15.23 -2.38 8.35
CA ALA A 32 14.29 -3.46 8.60
C ALA A 32 14.68 -4.28 9.85
N ARG A 33 15.97 -4.57 10.06
CA ARG A 33 16.46 -5.21 11.30
C ARG A 33 16.18 -4.37 12.54
N ILE A 34 16.49 -3.08 12.49
CA ILE A 34 16.28 -2.15 13.62
C ILE A 34 14.80 -2.10 14.00
N LEU A 35 13.91 -2.10 12.99
CA LEU A 35 12.46 -2.10 13.19
C LEU A 35 11.88 -3.48 13.55
N GLY A 36 12.70 -4.53 13.55
CA GLY A 36 12.28 -5.89 13.87
C GLY A 36 11.35 -6.50 12.81
N THR A 37 11.53 -6.14 11.54
CA THR A 37 10.81 -6.74 10.41
C THR A 37 11.75 -7.44 9.44
N ASP A 38 11.23 -8.47 8.80
CA ASP A 38 11.88 -9.25 7.75
C ASP A 38 11.23 -8.99 6.37
N MET A 39 10.29 -8.06 6.25
CA MET A 39 9.49 -7.88 5.05
C MET A 39 9.61 -6.46 4.50
N ILE A 40 9.86 -6.33 3.20
CA ILE A 40 9.95 -5.04 2.48
C ILE A 40 8.90 -5.00 1.35
N GLN A 41 8.15 -3.91 1.24
CA GLN A 41 7.15 -3.70 0.19
C GLN A 41 7.78 -3.00 -1.02
N ILE A 42 7.47 -3.50 -2.21
CA ILE A 42 7.90 -2.97 -3.50
C ILE A 42 6.64 -2.65 -4.32
N PRO A 43 6.22 -1.39 -4.42
CA PRO A 43 5.17 -1.03 -5.35
C PRO A 43 5.70 -1.00 -6.79
N SER A 44 4.84 -1.38 -7.73
CA SER A 44 5.07 -1.26 -9.17
C SER A 44 5.40 0.17 -9.54
N THR A 45 6.38 0.36 -10.41
CA THR A 45 6.75 1.65 -10.95
C THR A 45 5.59 2.29 -11.72
N PHE A 46 5.51 3.61 -11.56
CA PHE A 46 4.67 4.49 -12.36
C PHE A 46 5.55 5.43 -13.22
N ARG A 47 6.83 5.08 -13.42
CA ARG A 47 7.76 5.79 -14.32
C ARG A 47 7.71 5.19 -15.72
N THR A 48 8.04 5.99 -16.71
CA THR A 48 8.17 5.59 -18.13
C THR A 48 9.62 5.69 -18.60
N GLU A 49 10.26 6.83 -18.36
CA GLU A 49 11.64 7.06 -18.77
C GLU A 49 12.64 6.19 -17.99
N GLY A 50 13.40 5.37 -18.72
CA GLY A 50 14.41 4.47 -18.15
C GLY A 50 13.86 3.13 -17.65
N PHE A 51 12.56 2.87 -17.86
CA PHE A 51 11.87 1.66 -17.42
C PHE A 51 11.22 0.91 -18.58
N THR A 52 11.01 -0.40 -18.43
CA THR A 52 10.30 -1.27 -19.38
C THR A 52 9.30 -2.17 -18.66
N GLY A 53 8.24 -2.54 -19.38
CA GLY A 53 7.27 -3.57 -18.96
C GLY A 53 7.60 -4.97 -19.48
N ASP A 54 8.80 -5.17 -20.04
CA ASP A 54 9.27 -6.50 -20.44
C ASP A 54 9.34 -7.42 -19.21
N VAL A 55 8.52 -8.48 -19.23
CA VAL A 55 8.35 -9.38 -18.10
C VAL A 55 9.65 -10.06 -17.70
N ASP A 56 10.53 -10.41 -18.66
CA ASP A 56 11.79 -11.07 -18.34
C ASP A 56 12.76 -10.12 -17.62
N VAL A 57 12.74 -8.83 -17.98
CA VAL A 57 13.53 -7.80 -17.29
C VAL A 57 12.98 -7.55 -15.88
N VAL A 58 11.66 -7.39 -15.75
CA VAL A 58 10.99 -7.18 -14.45
C VAL A 58 11.24 -8.35 -13.51
N VAL A 59 11.05 -9.58 -13.99
CA VAL A 59 11.33 -10.81 -13.23
C VAL A 59 12.80 -10.91 -12.86
N GLY A 60 13.71 -10.56 -13.78
CA GLY A 60 15.15 -10.53 -13.50
C GLY A 60 15.50 -9.60 -12.34
N ASP A 61 14.97 -8.37 -12.35
CA ASP A 61 15.22 -7.37 -11.31
C ASP A 61 14.70 -7.83 -9.94
N LEU A 62 13.46 -8.33 -9.90
CA LEU A 62 12.85 -8.81 -8.67
C LEU A 62 13.53 -10.09 -8.14
N ARG A 63 14.06 -10.92 -9.03
CA ARG A 63 14.87 -12.09 -8.66
C ARG A 63 16.19 -11.68 -8.00
N ASP A 64 16.92 -10.74 -8.59
CA ASP A 64 18.17 -10.24 -8.02
C ASP A 64 17.95 -9.68 -6.60
N ILE A 65 16.86 -8.93 -6.40
CA ILE A 65 16.45 -8.41 -5.09
C ILE A 65 16.12 -9.55 -4.11
N ALA A 66 15.34 -10.54 -4.55
CA ALA A 66 14.94 -11.68 -3.71
C ALA A 66 16.15 -12.53 -3.29
N GLU A 67 17.11 -12.76 -4.20
CA GLU A 67 18.34 -13.50 -3.90
C GLU A 67 19.23 -12.77 -2.89
N LEU A 68 19.35 -11.44 -2.99
CA LEU A 68 20.05 -10.64 -1.99
C LEU A 68 19.39 -10.76 -0.61
N GLY A 69 18.06 -10.63 -0.52
CA GLY A 69 17.36 -10.77 0.76
C GLY A 69 17.46 -12.17 1.36
N ALA A 70 17.45 -13.21 0.52
CA ALA A 70 17.58 -14.61 0.94
C ALA A 70 18.98 -14.96 1.49
N ALA A 71 20.01 -14.18 1.16
CA ALA A 71 21.37 -14.38 1.65
C ALA A 71 21.56 -13.98 3.14
N HIS A 72 20.56 -13.33 3.74
CA HIS A 72 20.58 -12.95 5.15
C HIS A 72 20.01 -14.05 6.07
N ASP A 73 20.39 -14.02 7.35
CA ASP A 73 19.84 -14.89 8.40
C ASP A 73 19.28 -14.03 9.56
N PRO A 74 17.95 -14.08 9.86
CA PRO A 74 16.90 -14.72 9.06
C PRO A 74 16.67 -13.99 7.71
N PRO A 75 16.18 -14.66 6.66
CA PRO A 75 16.06 -14.08 5.33
C PRO A 75 15.05 -12.93 5.29
N PHE A 76 15.30 -11.96 4.40
CA PHE A 76 14.30 -10.95 4.06
C PHE A 76 13.34 -11.44 2.98
N ARG A 77 12.09 -10.98 3.07
CA ARG A 77 10.96 -11.27 2.19
C ARG A 77 10.51 -9.99 1.52
N PHE A 78 10.03 -10.10 0.29
CA PHE A 78 9.59 -8.95 -0.49
C PHE A 78 8.13 -9.08 -0.87
N ALA A 79 7.38 -7.99 -0.78
CA ALA A 79 5.97 -7.93 -1.12
C ALA A 79 5.80 -7.02 -2.33
N PHE A 80 5.61 -7.60 -3.52
CA PHE A 80 5.34 -6.83 -4.73
C PHE A 80 3.87 -6.41 -4.80
N GLU A 81 3.64 -5.12 -4.99
CA GLU A 81 2.33 -4.48 -5.06
C GLU A 81 2.11 -3.89 -6.45
N SER A 82 1.10 -4.38 -7.17
CA SER A 82 0.61 -3.69 -8.37
C SER A 82 -0.25 -2.49 -7.98
N LEU A 83 0.24 -1.27 -8.24
CA LEU A 83 -0.54 -0.05 -8.06
C LEU A 83 -1.64 0.00 -9.14
N CYS A 84 -2.85 0.45 -8.82
CA CYS A 84 -3.92 0.57 -9.83
C CYS A 84 -3.67 1.68 -10.87
N TRP A 85 -2.57 2.40 -10.69
CA TRP A 85 -2.00 3.38 -11.60
C TRP A 85 -0.52 3.08 -11.98
N GLY A 86 -0.05 1.84 -11.82
CA GLY A 86 1.28 1.44 -12.32
C GLY A 86 1.38 1.61 -13.84
N THR A 87 2.60 1.86 -14.34
CA THR A 87 2.82 2.06 -15.79
C THR A 87 2.68 0.75 -16.55
N PHE A 88 3.31 -0.31 -16.04
CA PHE A 88 3.46 -1.59 -16.72
C PHE A 88 2.76 -2.74 -15.99
N ASN A 89 2.81 -2.72 -14.65
CA ASN A 89 2.20 -3.73 -13.78
C ASN A 89 1.12 -3.04 -12.93
N PHE A 90 -0.14 -3.42 -13.09
CA PHE A 90 -1.26 -2.75 -12.40
C PHE A 90 -2.42 -3.69 -12.03
N SER A 91 -2.31 -4.96 -12.39
CA SER A 91 -3.29 -6.01 -12.10
C SER A 91 -2.73 -7.05 -11.13
N TRP A 92 -3.59 -7.92 -10.59
CA TRP A 92 -3.10 -9.01 -9.74
C TRP A 92 -2.42 -10.10 -10.57
N GLU A 93 -2.86 -10.25 -11.83
CA GLU A 93 -2.27 -11.12 -12.83
C GLU A 93 -0.81 -10.72 -13.08
N ASP A 94 -0.51 -9.42 -13.23
CA ASP A 94 0.87 -8.93 -13.40
C ASP A 94 1.73 -9.24 -12.17
N ALA A 95 1.20 -9.01 -10.97
CA ALA A 95 1.91 -9.33 -9.73
C ALA A 95 2.16 -10.84 -9.60
N TRP A 96 1.19 -11.66 -10.03
CA TRP A 96 1.31 -13.12 -9.98
C TRP A 96 2.34 -13.63 -10.99
N ALA A 97 2.36 -13.09 -12.21
CA ALA A 97 3.33 -13.45 -13.25
C ALA A 97 4.78 -13.24 -12.80
N VAL A 98 5.04 -12.22 -11.96
CA VAL A 98 6.38 -12.00 -11.39
C VAL A 98 6.66 -12.84 -10.14
N ALA A 99 5.62 -13.19 -9.37
CA ALA A 99 5.72 -13.98 -8.15
C ALA A 99 5.87 -15.49 -8.39
N GLU A 100 5.63 -15.97 -9.61
CA GLU A 100 5.76 -17.39 -9.95
C GLU A 100 7.17 -17.92 -9.66
N PHE A 101 8.21 -17.11 -9.89
CA PHE A 101 9.61 -17.53 -9.87
C PHE A 101 10.24 -17.66 -8.47
N ARG A 102 9.81 -16.90 -7.45
CA ARG A 102 10.25 -16.97 -6.03
C ARG A 102 9.22 -16.23 -5.15
N PRO A 103 9.08 -16.53 -3.85
CA PRO A 103 7.94 -16.04 -3.05
C PRO A 103 8.05 -14.53 -2.83
N VAL A 104 7.32 -13.78 -3.67
CA VAL A 104 7.22 -12.32 -3.63
C VAL A 104 5.79 -11.93 -3.98
N LEU A 105 4.85 -12.00 -3.03
CA LEU A 105 3.54 -11.38 -3.24
C LEU A 105 2.97 -10.84 -1.93
N GLY A 106 2.97 -9.52 -1.74
CA GLY A 106 2.12 -8.87 -0.74
C GLY A 106 1.20 -7.97 -1.51
N HIS A 107 -0.06 -8.38 -1.65
CA HIS A 107 -0.97 -7.74 -2.57
C HIS A 107 -1.84 -6.71 -1.82
N VAL A 108 -1.96 -5.53 -2.41
CA VAL A 108 -2.69 -4.39 -1.82
C VAL A 108 -4.00 -4.23 -2.55
N TYR A 109 -5.07 -4.72 -1.94
CA TYR A 109 -6.30 -5.06 -2.66
C TYR A 109 -7.21 -3.87 -2.94
N CYS A 110 -6.96 -2.71 -2.33
CA CYS A 110 -7.55 -1.47 -2.82
C CYS A 110 -7.14 -1.18 -4.26
N ASN A 111 -5.95 -1.63 -4.70
CA ASN A 111 -5.52 -1.45 -6.08
C ASN A 111 -6.20 -2.45 -7.03
N VAL A 112 -6.50 -3.68 -6.60
CA VAL A 112 -7.23 -4.66 -7.43
C VAL A 112 -8.63 -4.16 -7.77
N ALA A 113 -9.41 -3.78 -6.77
CA ALA A 113 -10.72 -3.16 -7.00
C ALA A 113 -10.58 -1.78 -7.68
N GLY A 114 -9.57 -1.02 -7.27
CA GLY A 114 -9.23 0.28 -7.84
C GLY A 114 -8.78 0.23 -9.30
N ARG A 115 -8.43 -0.92 -9.87
CA ARG A 115 -8.12 -1.11 -11.30
C ARG A 115 -9.24 -1.87 -12.02
N GLY A 116 -9.63 -3.02 -11.46
CA GLY A 116 -10.48 -4.01 -12.11
C GLY A 116 -11.98 -3.78 -11.92
N TRP A 117 -12.40 -2.79 -11.12
CA TRP A 117 -13.82 -2.51 -10.90
C TRP A 117 -14.17 -1.02 -10.95
N ALA A 118 -13.43 -0.17 -10.23
CA ALA A 118 -13.70 1.26 -10.18
C ALA A 118 -13.17 1.99 -11.42
N ASP A 119 -13.65 3.21 -11.67
CA ASP A 119 -13.03 4.21 -12.55
C ASP A 119 -13.40 5.63 -12.09
N PRO A 120 -12.46 6.40 -11.49
CA PRO A 120 -12.78 7.73 -10.99
C PRO A 120 -13.04 8.75 -12.11
N ALA A 121 -12.73 8.45 -13.37
CA ALA A 121 -12.99 9.33 -14.51
C ALA A 121 -14.37 9.08 -15.15
N ARG A 122 -15.18 8.17 -14.61
CA ARG A 122 -16.52 7.85 -15.12
C ARG A 122 -17.61 8.33 -14.15
N GLU A 123 -18.78 8.65 -14.72
CA GLU A 123 -19.91 9.18 -13.97
C GLU A 123 -20.50 8.17 -12.96
N ASP A 124 -20.51 6.90 -13.33
CA ASP A 124 -20.93 5.80 -12.45
C ASP A 124 -19.83 5.40 -11.44
N GLY A 125 -18.57 5.83 -11.65
CA GLY A 125 -17.41 5.48 -10.84
C GLY A 125 -16.87 4.07 -11.10
N LYS A 126 -17.29 3.40 -12.19
CA LYS A 126 -16.97 1.99 -12.47
C LYS A 126 -16.44 1.82 -13.88
N ILE A 127 -15.63 0.79 -14.11
CA ILE A 127 -15.33 0.35 -15.48
C ILE A 127 -16.60 -0.20 -16.16
N GLU A 128 -16.56 -0.33 -17.49
CA GLU A 128 -17.65 -0.96 -18.24
C GLU A 128 -17.84 -2.42 -17.81
N ASN A 129 -19.09 -2.84 -17.57
CA ASN A 129 -19.44 -4.18 -17.10
C ASN A 129 -18.69 -4.62 -15.81
N ALA A 130 -18.35 -3.67 -14.94
CA ALA A 130 -17.49 -3.89 -13.77
C ALA A 130 -17.85 -5.12 -12.93
N ASP A 131 -19.12 -5.31 -12.58
CA ASP A 131 -19.52 -6.41 -11.69
C ASP A 131 -19.26 -7.79 -12.35
N ALA A 132 -19.50 -7.92 -13.66
CA ALA A 132 -19.26 -9.17 -14.40
C ALA A 132 -17.76 -9.42 -14.63
N VAL A 133 -17.03 -8.39 -15.08
CA VAL A 133 -15.59 -8.46 -15.37
C VAL A 133 -14.80 -8.74 -14.09
N PHE A 134 -15.06 -7.97 -13.04
CA PHE A 134 -14.39 -8.12 -11.76
C PHE A 134 -14.76 -9.43 -11.08
N GLY A 135 -16.03 -9.83 -11.13
CA GLY A 135 -16.46 -11.13 -10.61
C GLY A 135 -15.77 -12.30 -11.31
N LYS A 136 -15.46 -12.19 -12.62
CA LYS A 136 -14.63 -13.18 -13.32
C LYS A 136 -13.19 -13.13 -12.85
N SER A 137 -12.57 -11.95 -12.82
CA SER A 137 -11.17 -11.78 -12.40
C SER A 137 -10.94 -12.31 -10.98
N LEU A 138 -11.88 -12.10 -10.05
CA LEU A 138 -11.82 -12.67 -8.70
C LEU A 138 -11.91 -14.20 -8.68
N ARG A 139 -12.67 -14.83 -9.58
CA ARG A 139 -12.70 -16.30 -9.69
C ARG A 139 -11.38 -16.83 -10.24
N ASP A 140 -10.83 -16.16 -11.26
CA ASP A 140 -9.51 -16.51 -11.82
C ASP A 140 -8.42 -16.35 -10.74
N LEU A 141 -8.52 -15.33 -9.88
CA LEU A 141 -7.60 -15.14 -8.74
C LEU A 141 -7.59 -16.34 -7.79
N VAL A 142 -8.77 -16.87 -7.43
CA VAL A 142 -8.86 -18.06 -6.56
C VAL A 142 -8.23 -19.29 -7.20
N THR A 143 -8.31 -19.43 -8.53
CA THR A 143 -7.79 -20.61 -9.23
C THR A 143 -6.29 -20.56 -9.45
N GLU A 144 -5.72 -19.37 -9.66
CA GLU A 144 -4.33 -19.21 -10.09
C GLU A 144 -3.37 -18.89 -8.94
N VAL A 145 -3.82 -18.17 -7.91
CA VAL A 145 -2.94 -17.66 -6.85
C VAL A 145 -2.70 -18.70 -5.76
N ASP A 146 -1.42 -18.96 -5.46
CA ASP A 146 -1.01 -19.69 -4.27
C ASP A 146 -1.05 -18.78 -3.03
N VAL A 147 -1.90 -19.13 -2.05
CA VAL A 147 -2.04 -18.40 -0.80
C VAL A 147 -0.75 -18.35 0.03
N GLU A 148 0.15 -19.33 -0.10
CA GLU A 148 1.44 -19.32 0.63
C GLU A 148 2.35 -18.17 0.17
N LYS A 149 2.15 -17.69 -1.06
CA LYS A 149 2.88 -16.55 -1.59
C LYS A 149 2.25 -15.22 -1.20
N LEU A 150 1.02 -15.19 -0.67
CA LEU A 150 0.36 -13.97 -0.19
C LEU A 150 0.85 -13.61 1.22
N PHE A 151 1.65 -12.56 1.35
CA PHE A 151 2.34 -12.21 2.58
C PHE A 151 1.51 -11.36 3.54
N TYR A 152 0.82 -10.35 3.02
CA TYR A 152 -0.14 -9.52 3.73
C TYR A 152 -1.15 -8.90 2.78
N VAL A 153 -2.28 -8.52 3.35
CA VAL A 153 -3.39 -7.83 2.69
C VAL A 153 -3.42 -6.40 3.20
N GLN A 154 -3.40 -5.43 2.29
CA GLN A 154 -3.81 -4.06 2.60
C GLN A 154 -5.21 -3.83 2.05
N VAL A 155 -6.11 -3.37 2.91
CA VAL A 155 -7.51 -3.12 2.57
C VAL A 155 -7.90 -1.71 2.98
N VAL A 156 -8.25 -0.90 1.98
CA VAL A 156 -8.85 0.42 2.13
C VAL A 156 -9.86 0.61 1.03
N ASP A 157 -10.93 1.32 1.36
CA ASP A 157 -11.95 1.76 0.42
C ASP A 157 -11.52 3.05 -0.26
N ALA A 158 -12.37 3.58 -1.12
CA ALA A 158 -12.17 4.87 -1.71
C ALA A 158 -13.52 5.56 -1.96
N GLU A 159 -13.52 6.89 -1.90
CA GLU A 159 -14.71 7.70 -2.11
C GLU A 159 -15.18 7.63 -3.56
N ARG A 160 -16.48 7.36 -3.76
CA ARG A 160 -17.14 7.61 -5.04
C ARG A 160 -17.25 9.11 -5.23
N LEU A 161 -16.43 9.67 -6.12
CA LEU A 161 -16.41 11.09 -6.39
C LEU A 161 -17.78 11.57 -6.88
N SER A 162 -18.17 12.78 -6.48
CA SER A 162 -19.45 13.38 -6.87
C SER A 162 -19.53 13.74 -8.35
N ARG A 163 -18.37 13.84 -9.02
CA ARG A 163 -18.24 14.01 -10.47
C ARG A 163 -17.00 13.30 -10.98
N PRO A 164 -16.92 12.99 -12.28
CA PRO A 164 -15.72 12.46 -12.91
C PRO A 164 -14.46 13.27 -12.60
N LEU A 165 -13.34 12.56 -12.41
CA LEU A 165 -12.01 13.14 -12.30
C LEU A 165 -11.47 13.50 -13.68
N ASP A 166 -12.03 14.56 -14.24
CA ASP A 166 -11.62 15.22 -15.48
C ASP A 166 -10.54 16.31 -15.24
N GLU A 167 -10.13 17.02 -16.29
CA GLU A 167 -9.14 18.11 -16.22
C GLU A 167 -9.57 19.30 -15.34
N GLN A 168 -10.87 19.42 -15.05
CA GLN A 168 -11.43 20.47 -14.21
C GLN A 168 -11.57 20.02 -12.75
N HIS A 169 -11.34 18.74 -12.45
CA HIS A 169 -11.49 18.19 -11.10
C HIS A 169 -10.46 18.78 -10.12
N PRO A 170 -10.79 19.09 -8.85
CA PRO A 170 -9.81 19.63 -7.90
C PRO A 170 -8.63 18.70 -7.60
N PHE A 171 -8.78 17.41 -7.87
CA PHE A 171 -7.71 16.41 -7.75
C PHE A 171 -6.94 16.20 -9.06
N HIS A 172 -7.33 16.84 -10.15
CA HIS A 172 -6.59 16.76 -11.40
C HIS A 172 -5.21 17.40 -11.25
N VAL A 173 -4.22 16.76 -11.86
CA VAL A 173 -2.84 17.24 -11.91
C VAL A 173 -2.44 17.27 -13.38
N PHE A 174 -2.10 18.46 -13.88
CA PHE A 174 -1.90 18.73 -15.31
C PHE A 174 -0.69 18.00 -15.93
N ASP A 175 0.22 17.47 -15.12
CA ASP A 175 1.48 16.83 -15.57
C ASP A 175 1.30 15.39 -16.08
N GLY A 176 0.15 15.07 -16.68
CA GLY A 176 -0.13 13.73 -17.23
C GLY A 176 -0.37 12.65 -16.18
N GLN A 177 -0.61 13.03 -14.92
CA GLN A 177 -0.91 12.09 -13.85
C GLN A 177 -2.26 11.41 -14.09
N MET A 178 -2.28 10.07 -14.04
CA MET A 178 -3.51 9.32 -14.27
C MET A 178 -4.57 9.62 -13.19
N PRO A 179 -5.87 9.71 -13.54
CA PRO A 179 -6.96 9.93 -12.59
C PRO A 179 -6.93 9.00 -11.38
N ARG A 180 -6.60 7.71 -11.58
CA ARG A 180 -6.48 6.73 -10.48
C ARG A 180 -5.40 7.08 -9.47
N MET A 181 -4.28 7.66 -9.90
CA MET A 181 -3.22 8.10 -8.98
C MET A 181 -3.70 9.29 -8.15
N SER A 182 -4.32 10.29 -8.79
CA SER A 182 -4.90 11.44 -8.09
C SER A 182 -5.99 11.03 -7.10
N TRP A 183 -6.86 10.12 -7.51
CA TRP A 183 -7.91 9.57 -6.67
C TRP A 183 -7.35 8.82 -5.46
N SER A 184 -6.41 7.89 -5.68
CA SER A 184 -5.77 7.13 -4.60
C SER A 184 -5.05 8.01 -3.56
N ARG A 185 -4.42 9.10 -4.00
CA ARG A 185 -3.72 10.03 -3.09
C ARG A 185 -4.64 10.91 -2.24
N ASN A 186 -5.88 11.14 -2.70
CA ASN A 186 -6.78 12.15 -2.11
C ASN A 186 -8.05 11.59 -1.49
N ALA A 187 -8.42 10.36 -1.84
CA ALA A 187 -9.78 9.88 -1.67
C ALA A 187 -9.87 8.42 -1.17
N ARG A 188 -8.79 7.84 -0.64
CA ARG A 188 -8.93 6.57 0.11
C ARG A 188 -9.75 6.81 1.38
N LEU A 189 -10.48 5.78 1.76
CA LEU A 189 -11.31 5.67 2.96
C LEU A 189 -10.98 4.36 3.67
N PHE A 190 -11.36 4.24 4.93
CA PHE A 190 -11.35 2.92 5.57
C PHE A 190 -12.52 2.09 5.05
N VAL A 191 -12.41 0.77 5.16
CA VAL A 191 -13.50 -0.16 4.78
C VAL A 191 -14.73 0.12 5.64
N CYS A 192 -15.93 -0.07 5.10
CA CYS A 192 -17.17 0.22 5.81
C CYS A 192 -17.31 1.70 6.20
N GLU A 193 -16.83 2.64 5.37
CA GLU A 193 -17.13 4.07 5.51
C GLU A 193 -18.10 4.52 4.38
N GLU A 194 -19.18 3.79 4.16
CA GLU A 194 -20.18 4.11 3.13
C GLU A 194 -20.82 5.48 3.37
N GLU A 195 -20.93 5.91 4.64
CA GLU A 195 -21.40 7.25 5.00
C GLU A 195 -20.46 8.39 4.55
N ARG A 196 -19.21 8.04 4.20
CA ARG A 196 -18.21 8.95 3.60
C ARG A 196 -18.06 8.74 2.09
N GLY A 197 -18.89 7.90 1.49
CA GLY A 197 -18.87 7.59 0.07
C GLY A 197 -18.02 6.38 -0.31
N GLY A 198 -17.60 5.54 0.65
CA GLY A 198 -16.99 4.24 0.35
C GLY A 198 -17.93 3.38 -0.49
N TYR A 199 -17.39 2.71 -1.52
CA TYR A 199 -18.21 1.98 -2.50
C TYR A 199 -17.50 0.81 -3.19
N LEU A 200 -16.22 0.57 -2.91
CA LEU A 200 -15.51 -0.54 -3.53
C LEU A 200 -16.08 -1.89 -3.03
N PRO A 201 -16.09 -2.95 -3.85
CA PRO A 201 -16.63 -4.27 -3.49
C PRO A 201 -15.68 -5.07 -2.58
N LEU A 202 -15.17 -4.45 -1.51
CA LEU A 202 -14.08 -5.01 -0.69
C LEU A 202 -14.52 -6.16 0.20
N ILE A 203 -15.81 -6.26 0.54
CA ILE A 203 -16.33 -7.41 1.28
C ILE A 203 -16.26 -8.68 0.43
N ASP A 204 -16.55 -8.56 -0.87
CA ASP A 204 -16.44 -9.66 -1.84
C ASP A 204 -14.97 -10.02 -2.07
N VAL A 205 -14.09 -9.02 -2.19
CA VAL A 205 -12.64 -9.24 -2.29
C VAL A 205 -12.12 -9.98 -1.06
N LEU A 206 -12.43 -9.50 0.15
CA LEU A 206 -12.01 -10.18 1.39
C LEU A 206 -12.63 -11.57 1.55
N LYS A 207 -13.81 -11.82 0.97
CA LYS A 207 -14.36 -13.19 0.92
C LYS A 207 -13.48 -14.08 0.04
N VAL A 208 -13.18 -13.64 -1.17
CA VAL A 208 -12.31 -14.36 -2.11
C VAL A 208 -10.94 -14.67 -1.52
N LEU A 209 -10.38 -13.77 -0.71
CA LEU A 209 -9.07 -13.97 -0.11
C LEU A 209 -9.10 -14.84 1.16
N CYS A 210 -10.02 -14.58 2.08
CA CYS A 210 -9.96 -15.13 3.42
C CYS A 210 -10.89 -16.33 3.66
N ASP A 211 -11.89 -16.57 2.81
CA ASP A 211 -12.78 -17.71 2.95
C ASP A 211 -12.01 -19.01 2.73
N GLU A 212 -12.05 -19.94 3.69
CA GLU A 212 -11.32 -21.21 3.65
C GLU A 212 -11.94 -22.23 2.70
N LYS A 213 -13.24 -22.08 2.40
CA LYS A 213 -13.98 -23.05 1.61
C LYS A 213 -14.03 -22.65 0.15
N ASP A 214 -14.41 -21.40 -0.10
CA ASP A 214 -14.71 -20.89 -1.45
C ASP A 214 -13.69 -19.83 -1.91
N GLY A 215 -12.67 -19.53 -1.10
CA GLY A 215 -11.60 -18.55 -1.39
C GLY A 215 -10.20 -19.13 -1.22
N LEU A 216 -9.19 -18.26 -1.13
CA LEU A 216 -7.79 -18.65 -0.95
C LEU A 216 -7.48 -19.17 0.47
N GLY A 217 -8.35 -18.92 1.46
CA GLY A 217 -8.10 -19.30 2.86
C GLY A 217 -6.97 -18.52 3.54
N TYR A 218 -6.74 -17.27 3.13
CA TYR A 218 -5.71 -16.40 3.71
C TYR A 218 -5.98 -16.06 5.18
N LYS A 219 -4.99 -16.32 6.06
CA LYS A 219 -5.08 -16.13 7.53
C LYS A 219 -4.03 -15.18 8.12
N GLY A 220 -3.26 -14.51 7.26
CA GLY A 220 -2.17 -13.64 7.71
C GLY A 220 -2.63 -12.22 8.06
N TRP A 221 -1.73 -11.25 7.94
CA TRP A 221 -1.97 -9.87 8.34
C TRP A 221 -2.90 -9.15 7.37
N ILE A 222 -3.92 -8.48 7.93
CA ILE A 222 -4.74 -7.49 7.24
C ILE A 222 -4.38 -6.11 7.82
N SER A 223 -4.08 -5.17 6.95
CA SER A 223 -3.66 -3.81 7.31
C SER A 223 -4.45 -2.78 6.50
N MET A 224 -4.41 -1.52 6.93
CA MET A 224 -5.11 -0.42 6.28
C MET A 224 -4.10 0.68 5.95
N GLU A 225 -3.90 0.96 4.67
CA GLU A 225 -3.00 2.01 4.17
C GLU A 225 -3.82 3.17 3.59
N LEU A 226 -3.90 4.27 4.33
CA LEU A 226 -4.75 5.41 3.97
C LEU A 226 -3.92 6.55 3.37
N PHE A 227 -4.31 7.01 2.18
CA PHE A 227 -3.93 8.31 1.63
C PHE A 227 -5.19 9.11 1.31
N SER A 228 -5.38 10.21 2.02
CA SER A 228 -6.59 11.01 1.92
C SER A 228 -6.27 12.48 2.13
N ARG A 229 -7.03 13.36 1.48
CA ARG A 229 -6.96 14.81 1.70
C ARG A 229 -7.18 15.19 3.18
N SER A 230 -7.88 14.36 3.96
CA SER A 230 -8.09 14.62 5.39
C SER A 230 -6.83 14.42 6.23
N LEU A 231 -5.79 13.74 5.70
CA LEU A 231 -4.52 13.53 6.41
C LEU A 231 -3.59 14.75 6.34
N ILE A 232 -3.81 15.66 5.38
CA ILE A 232 -3.03 16.90 5.24
C ILE A 232 -3.67 18.08 5.96
N GLU A 233 -4.82 17.88 6.62
CA GLU A 233 -5.41 18.89 7.49
C GLU A 233 -4.48 19.18 8.67
N GLU A 234 -4.36 20.46 9.03
CA GLU A 234 -3.60 20.85 10.21
C GLU A 234 -4.40 20.57 11.49
N GLY A 235 -3.70 20.08 12.52
CA GLY A 235 -4.26 19.96 13.86
C GLY A 235 -3.93 18.64 14.55
N SER A 236 -3.75 18.70 15.87
CA SER A 236 -3.39 17.54 16.70
C SER A 236 -4.49 16.47 16.77
N ARG A 237 -5.72 16.79 16.35
CA ARG A 237 -6.85 15.84 16.29
C ARG A 237 -6.72 14.82 15.15
N VAL A 238 -6.06 15.18 14.05
CA VAL A 238 -6.04 14.41 12.81
C VAL A 238 -5.53 12.98 13.02
N PRO A 239 -4.37 12.73 13.66
CA PRO A 239 -3.91 11.35 13.90
C PRO A 239 -4.87 10.54 14.76
N LYS A 240 -5.47 11.16 15.79
CA LYS A 240 -6.37 10.48 16.71
C LYS A 240 -7.68 10.08 16.03
N GLU A 241 -8.29 10.99 15.29
CA GLU A 241 -9.54 10.72 14.56
C GLU A 241 -9.38 9.63 13.51
N HIS A 242 -8.26 9.62 12.77
CA HIS A 242 -8.01 8.58 11.78
C HIS A 242 -7.72 7.22 12.43
N ALA A 243 -7.04 7.19 13.58
CA ALA A 243 -6.88 5.96 14.35
C ALA A 243 -8.22 5.43 14.88
N GLU A 244 -9.10 6.31 15.38
CA GLU A 244 -10.44 5.94 15.82
C GLU A 244 -11.30 5.40 14.67
N ARG A 245 -11.23 6.04 13.50
CA ARG A 245 -11.89 5.58 12.26
C ARG A 245 -11.37 4.21 11.80
N ALA A 246 -10.06 4.00 11.79
CA ALA A 246 -9.47 2.71 11.44
C ALA A 246 -9.96 1.59 12.38
N MET A 247 -10.01 1.86 13.69
CA MET A 247 -10.49 0.89 14.67
C MET A 247 -11.98 0.61 14.54
N GLU A 248 -12.79 1.62 14.23
CA GLU A 248 -14.23 1.42 14.00
C GLU A 248 -14.49 0.63 12.72
N SER A 249 -13.78 0.96 11.64
CA SER A 249 -13.77 0.19 10.40
C SER A 249 -13.45 -1.28 10.66
N TRP A 250 -12.40 -1.56 11.43
CA TRP A 250 -12.03 -2.93 11.78
C TRP A 250 -13.14 -3.67 12.56
N ARG A 251 -13.74 -3.04 13.57
CA ARG A 251 -14.86 -3.66 14.34
C ARG A 251 -16.06 -3.95 13.46
N ARG A 252 -16.39 -3.05 12.52
CA ARG A 252 -17.46 -3.26 11.54
C ARG A 252 -17.10 -4.43 10.62
N LEU A 253 -15.86 -4.50 10.17
CA LEU A 253 -15.38 -5.58 9.32
C LEU A 253 -15.42 -6.94 10.03
N GLU A 254 -14.99 -7.02 11.30
CA GLU A 254 -15.09 -8.24 12.11
C GLU A 254 -16.53 -8.75 12.19
N LYS A 255 -17.50 -7.86 12.39
CA LYS A 255 -18.94 -8.21 12.41
C LYS A 255 -19.41 -8.72 11.05
N VAL A 256 -19.12 -7.99 9.98
CA VAL A 256 -19.54 -8.36 8.61
C VAL A 256 -18.94 -9.71 8.19
N LYS A 257 -17.71 -10.00 8.62
CA LYS A 257 -17.00 -11.24 8.29
C LYS A 257 -17.20 -12.37 9.30
N GLY A 258 -17.82 -12.11 10.46
CA GLY A 258 -17.97 -13.08 11.54
C GLY A 258 -16.65 -13.45 12.23
N TRP A 259 -15.68 -12.53 12.28
CA TRP A 259 -14.34 -12.76 12.83
C TRP A 259 -14.19 -12.43 14.33
N GLU A 260 -15.26 -12.00 14.99
CA GLU A 260 -15.25 -11.50 16.38
C GLU A 260 -14.64 -12.46 17.41
N ASN A 261 -14.54 -13.77 17.10
CA ASN A 261 -14.00 -14.80 17.99
C ASN A 261 -12.65 -15.39 17.52
N ASN A 262 -12.06 -14.88 16.43
CA ASN A 262 -10.90 -15.50 15.75
C ASN A 262 -9.59 -14.72 15.96
N VAL A 263 -9.39 -14.14 17.14
CA VAL A 263 -8.24 -13.26 17.36
C VAL A 263 -7.25 -13.84 18.35
N ASP A 264 -6.10 -14.28 17.84
CA ASP A 264 -4.99 -14.70 18.68
C ASP A 264 -4.46 -13.51 19.50
N PRO A 265 -4.04 -13.72 20.76
CA PRO A 265 -3.34 -12.70 21.52
C PRO A 265 -2.12 -12.20 20.74
N ILE A 266 -1.93 -10.89 20.64
CA ILE A 266 -0.69 -10.33 20.08
C ILE A 266 0.47 -10.80 20.98
N PRO A 267 1.51 -11.47 20.44
CA PRO A 267 2.69 -11.80 21.22
C PRO A 267 3.27 -10.51 21.83
N ALA A 268 3.61 -10.53 23.12
CA ALA A 268 4.25 -9.40 23.75
C ALA A 268 5.52 -9.05 22.95
N ARG A 269 5.63 -7.81 22.46
CA ARG A 269 6.90 -7.32 21.90
C ARG A 269 7.95 -7.45 23.00
N SER A 270 9.04 -8.17 22.75
CA SER A 270 10.26 -7.98 23.53
C SER A 270 10.64 -6.51 23.38
N ALA A 271 10.71 -5.78 24.49
CA ALA A 271 11.16 -4.39 24.46
C ALA A 271 12.50 -4.34 23.72
N VAL A 272 12.54 -3.65 22.59
CA VAL A 272 13.80 -3.33 21.92
C VAL A 272 14.39 -2.16 22.70
N GLU A 273 14.95 -2.45 23.88
CA GLU A 273 15.81 -1.51 24.60
C GLU A 273 17.06 -1.29 23.74
N GLY A 274 17.17 -0.14 23.07
CA GLY A 274 18.44 0.24 22.40
C GLY A 274 18.38 1.07 21.11
N VAL A 275 17.20 1.36 20.55
CA VAL A 275 17.12 2.00 19.21
C VAL A 275 17.57 3.48 19.18
N VAL A 276 17.71 4.14 20.33
CA VAL A 276 18.01 5.60 20.38
C VAL A 276 19.50 5.93 20.18
N ALA A 277 20.39 4.93 20.06
CA ALA A 277 21.84 5.15 20.03
C ALA A 277 22.57 4.74 18.72
N SER A 278 21.86 4.51 17.61
CA SER A 278 22.50 4.17 16.33
C SER A 278 23.04 5.42 15.61
N PRO A 279 24.34 5.48 15.23
CA PRO A 279 24.92 6.59 14.46
C PRO A 279 24.30 6.82 13.08
N VAL A 280 23.61 5.81 12.53
CA VAL A 280 23.02 5.84 11.17
C VAL A 280 21.95 6.93 11.03
N VAL A 281 21.25 7.27 12.13
CA VAL A 281 20.20 8.32 12.13
C VAL A 281 20.77 9.71 11.83
N LYS A 282 22.08 9.96 12.03
CA LYS A 282 22.70 11.26 11.77
C LYS A 282 23.06 11.52 10.30
N GLN A 283 23.07 10.50 9.44
CA GLN A 283 23.47 10.65 8.04
C GLN A 283 22.30 11.02 7.11
N LEU A 284 21.05 10.87 7.57
CA LEU A 284 19.83 11.18 6.84
C LEU A 284 19.46 12.67 6.93
N GLY A 285 20.38 13.57 6.57
CA GLY A 285 20.17 15.03 6.63
C GLY A 285 18.74 15.44 6.23
N GLY A 286 17.95 15.91 7.19
CA GLY A 286 16.63 16.51 6.97
C GLY A 286 15.42 15.57 6.93
N TRP A 287 15.57 14.24 7.01
CA TRP A 287 14.43 13.32 6.96
C TRP A 287 13.85 13.12 8.36
N GLU A 288 12.80 13.86 8.73
CA GLU A 288 12.03 13.57 9.94
C GLU A 288 11.27 12.24 9.74
N ILE A 289 11.85 11.14 10.23
CA ILE A 289 11.14 9.88 10.42
C ILE A 289 10.12 10.10 11.54
N SER A 290 8.93 10.60 11.20
CA SER A 290 7.80 10.63 12.12
C SER A 290 7.18 9.23 12.19
N ALA A 291 7.80 8.36 12.99
CA ALA A 291 7.12 7.19 13.50
C ALA A 291 6.06 7.66 14.50
N ILE A 292 4.80 7.80 14.09
CA ILE A 292 3.69 7.89 15.07
C ILE A 292 3.45 6.49 15.65
N CYS A 293 4.37 6.04 16.49
CA CYS A 293 4.09 5.04 17.53
C CYS A 293 3.99 5.80 18.85
N ASN A 294 2.84 6.44 19.09
CA ASN A 294 2.62 7.09 20.38
C ASN A 294 2.33 6.01 21.43
N GLU A 295 3.35 5.62 22.19
CA GLU A 295 3.30 4.65 23.30
C GLU A 295 2.16 4.94 24.30
N LYS A 296 1.72 6.20 24.41
CA LYS A 296 0.61 6.62 25.28
C LYS A 296 -0.79 6.33 24.75
N LEU A 297 -0.95 6.02 23.46
CA LEU A 297 -2.25 5.61 22.88
C LEU A 297 -2.50 4.10 23.07
N LEU A 298 -1.44 3.29 23.15
CA LEU A 298 -1.51 1.82 23.28
C LEU A 298 -1.89 1.32 24.69
N THR A 299 -1.98 2.20 25.68
CA THR A 299 -2.38 1.83 27.06
C THR A 299 -3.88 1.88 27.30
N ARG A 300 -4.67 2.40 26.34
CA ARG A 300 -6.12 2.64 26.51
C ARG A 300 -7.03 1.80 25.61
N PHE A 301 -6.47 0.95 24.75
CA PHE A 301 -7.23 0.05 23.87
C PHE A 301 -6.90 -1.42 24.19
N PRO A 302 -7.89 -2.34 24.15
CA PRO A 302 -7.65 -3.76 24.40
C PRO A 302 -6.58 -4.30 23.44
N ARG A 303 -5.59 -5.01 24.01
CA ARG A 303 -4.45 -5.61 23.29
C ARG A 303 -4.85 -6.91 22.56
N THR A 304 -5.88 -6.85 21.73
CA THR A 304 -6.56 -8.06 21.24
C THR A 304 -6.79 -8.08 19.74
N SER A 305 -5.99 -7.39 18.91
CA SER A 305 -6.14 -7.51 17.45
C SER A 305 -4.83 -7.54 16.68
N LYS A 306 -4.72 -8.49 15.72
CA LYS A 306 -3.69 -8.55 14.66
C LYS A 306 -3.90 -7.43 13.63
N VAL A 307 -4.09 -6.19 14.11
CA VAL A 307 -4.31 -5.01 13.30
C VAL A 307 -3.32 -3.97 13.72
N PHE A 308 -2.55 -3.51 12.74
CA PHE A 308 -1.65 -2.39 12.92
C PHE A 308 -1.98 -1.36 11.85
N ALA A 309 -2.33 -0.15 12.28
CA ALA A 309 -2.36 1.02 11.42
C ALA A 309 -0.91 1.54 11.32
N SER A 310 -0.17 1.10 10.31
CA SER A 310 1.14 1.67 9.96
C SER A 310 1.06 2.28 8.59
N GLY A 311 1.35 3.57 8.51
CA GLY A 311 1.91 4.19 7.32
C GLY A 311 3.16 4.93 7.77
N VAL A 312 4.34 4.31 7.65
CA VAL A 312 5.58 5.09 7.51
C VAL A 312 5.78 5.17 6.00
N SER A 313 5.31 6.24 5.38
CA SER A 313 5.63 6.51 3.98
C SER A 313 6.69 7.59 3.94
N LEU A 314 7.91 7.25 3.53
CA LEU A 314 8.95 8.24 3.23
C LEU A 314 8.68 8.77 1.81
N PHE A 315 7.93 9.87 1.70
CA PHE A 315 7.77 10.61 0.45
C PHE A 315 8.04 12.09 0.73
N ASP A 316 9.23 12.59 0.38
CA ASP A 316 9.54 14.03 0.53
C ASP A 316 9.78 14.72 -0.82
N GLU A 317 10.49 14.08 -1.76
CA GLU A 317 10.97 14.81 -2.95
C GLU A 317 9.90 15.23 -3.97
N GLN A 318 8.74 14.58 -4.04
CA GLN A 318 7.65 15.00 -4.96
C GLN A 318 6.60 15.93 -4.33
N TRP A 319 6.64 16.14 -3.00
CA TRP A 319 5.67 16.99 -2.31
C TRP A 319 6.03 18.48 -2.30
N GLN A 320 7.30 18.83 -2.58
CA GLN A 320 7.74 20.22 -2.60
C GLN A 320 7.15 21.02 -3.78
N HIS A 321 6.82 20.37 -4.90
CA HIS A 321 6.23 21.05 -6.06
C HIS A 321 4.82 21.58 -5.80
N LEU A 322 4.03 20.94 -4.91
CA LEU A 322 2.68 21.41 -4.55
C LEU A 322 2.69 22.58 -3.56
N ARG A 323 3.77 22.79 -2.79
CA ARG A 323 3.94 23.98 -1.94
C ARG A 323 4.37 25.21 -2.75
N ALA A 324 5.13 25.01 -3.83
CA ALA A 324 5.65 26.11 -4.65
C ALA A 324 4.57 26.84 -5.48
N SER A 325 3.42 26.22 -5.73
CA SER A 325 2.38 26.79 -6.61
C SER A 325 1.39 27.75 -5.92
N ARG A 326 1.51 27.99 -4.60
CA ARG A 326 0.58 28.87 -3.84
C ARG A 326 1.07 30.32 -3.63
N HIS A 327 2.18 30.70 -4.25
CA HIS A 327 2.73 32.07 -4.13
C HIS A 327 2.87 32.78 -5.47
N LEU A 328 1.82 32.82 -6.29
CA LEU A 328 1.71 33.81 -7.36
C LEU A 328 0.25 34.29 -7.42
N PHE A 329 0.09 35.62 -7.46
CA PHE A 329 -1.16 36.40 -7.55
C PHE A 329 -1.82 36.86 -6.24
N LEU A 330 -1.27 37.93 -5.67
CA LEU A 330 -2.05 39.07 -5.17
C LEU A 330 -1.51 40.33 -5.85
N PRO A 331 -2.29 41.06 -6.67
CA PRO A 331 -1.95 42.43 -7.01
C PRO A 331 -2.52 43.38 -5.94
N SER A 332 -1.67 44.29 -5.49
CA SER A 332 -2.05 45.47 -4.73
C SER A 332 -2.78 46.45 -5.67
N PHE A 333 -4.00 46.81 -5.28
CA PHE A 333 -4.92 47.83 -5.85
C PHE A 333 -5.47 47.63 -7.25
#